data_AF-A0A2H4VRH4-F1
#
_entry.id   AF-A0A2H4VRH4-F1
#
_cell.length_a   1.000
_cell.length_b   1.000
_cell.length_c   1.000
_cell.angle_alpha   90.00
_cell.angle_beta   90.00
_cell.angle_gamma   90.00
#
_symmetry.space_group_name_H-M   'P 1'
#
loop_
_entity.id
_entity.type
_entity.pdbx_description
1 polymer ?
#
loop_
_entity_poly.entity_id
_entity_poly.type
_entity_poly.pdbx_seq_one_letter_code
_entity_poly.pdbx_strand_id
1 'polypeptide(L)'
;MNKQEYIEELSRLLRKLPKEDREDIISDYEEHFAIGLGKGRSEEEISRALGNPKNVAKQIKADHMVKIAENKPSVGGIIEAILAAMGLGLFNLIFVTVPVLIVAAIILTLFVAGFAMILAGIYWVLSPLLHLILPQIALPQLVGSNESFWNILVILGGGIGLTAGGIILIVAMAYITKWFYELMIKYLKLNLRIIKGRKRDF
;
A
#
# COMPACT_ATOMS: atom_id res chain seq x y z
N MET A 1 -3.68 -13.53 35.83
CA MET A 1 -2.73 -12.43 35.96
C MET A 1 -3.48 -11.30 36.63
N ASN A 2 -2.85 -10.70 37.63
CA ASN A 2 -3.42 -9.58 38.37
C ASN A 2 -3.32 -8.29 37.53
N LYS A 3 -3.89 -7.19 38.02
CA LYS A 3 -3.90 -5.90 37.30
C LYS A 3 -2.48 -5.46 36.94
N GLN A 4 -1.58 -5.50 37.91
CA GLN A 4 -0.22 -4.99 37.75
C GLN A 4 0.56 -5.77 36.69
N GLU A 5 0.52 -7.10 36.75
CA GLU A 5 1.11 -8.00 35.76
C GLU A 5 0.56 -7.74 34.35
N TYR A 6 -0.76 -7.51 34.23
CA TYR A 6 -1.40 -7.24 32.93
C TYR A 6 -0.91 -5.93 32.32
N ILE A 7 -0.91 -4.86 33.11
CA ILE A 7 -0.58 -3.51 32.67
C ILE A 7 0.92 -3.40 32.35
N GLU A 8 1.80 -3.98 33.18
CA GLU A 8 3.24 -4.02 32.90
C GLU A 8 3.54 -4.78 31.61
N GLU A 9 2.90 -5.93 31.39
CA GLU A 9 3.08 -6.71 30.17
C GLU A 9 2.57 -5.95 28.94
N LEU A 10 1.38 -5.35 29.03
CA LEU A 10 0.79 -4.56 27.94
C LEU A 10 1.67 -3.35 27.60
N SER A 11 2.13 -2.59 28.61
CA SER A 11 3.01 -1.44 28.44
C SER A 11 4.33 -1.82 27.77
N ARG A 12 4.94 -2.93 28.22
CA ARG A 12 6.15 -3.50 27.61
C ARG A 12 5.94 -3.85 26.14
N LEU A 13 4.82 -4.48 25.81
CA LEU A 13 4.49 -4.85 24.43
C LEU A 13 4.24 -3.61 23.57
N LEU A 14 3.65 -2.55 24.11
CA LEU A 14 3.33 -1.31 23.40
C LEU A 14 4.48 -0.30 23.34
N ARG A 15 5.68 -0.62 23.85
CA ARG A 15 6.83 0.29 23.93
C ARG A 15 7.24 0.99 22.62
N LYS A 16 6.91 0.39 21.47
CA LYS A 16 7.20 0.94 20.13
C LYS A 16 6.22 2.04 19.67
N LEU A 17 5.09 2.22 20.35
CA LEU A 17 4.17 3.34 20.08
C LEU A 17 4.72 4.65 20.66
N PRO A 18 4.28 5.81 20.14
CA PRO A 18 4.51 7.10 20.79
C PRO A 18 4.15 7.05 22.27
N LYS A 19 4.92 7.78 23.10
CA LYS A 19 4.76 7.73 24.55
C LYS A 19 3.35 8.15 24.99
N GLU A 20 2.85 9.24 24.41
CA GLU A 20 1.51 9.77 24.67
C GLU A 20 0.43 8.73 24.32
N ASP A 21 0.40 8.22 23.09
CA ASP A 21 -0.53 7.16 22.67
C ASP A 21 -0.49 5.95 23.62
N ARG A 22 0.71 5.53 24.05
CA ARG A 22 0.86 4.40 24.96
C ARG A 22 0.28 4.71 26.34
N GLU A 23 0.54 5.89 26.89
CA GLU A 23 0.05 6.28 28.22
C GLU A 23 -1.47 6.40 28.23
N ASP A 24 -2.06 6.98 27.18
CA ASP A 24 -3.52 7.05 27.01
C ASP A 24 -4.14 5.65 26.99
N ILE A 25 -3.60 4.74 26.18
CA ILE A 25 -4.08 3.36 26.09
C ILE A 25 -3.95 2.63 27.42
N ILE A 26 -2.85 2.83 28.15
CA ILE A 26 -2.67 2.20 29.47
C ILE A 26 -3.67 2.75 30.47
N SER A 27 -3.90 4.07 30.47
CA SER A 27 -4.91 4.72 31.33
C SER A 27 -6.30 4.15 31.09
N ASP A 28 -6.72 3.96 29.83
CA ASP A 28 -8.02 3.36 29.49
C ASP A 28 -8.18 1.95 30.09
N TYR A 29 -7.11 1.14 30.04
CA TYR A 29 -7.12 -0.21 30.61
C TYR A 29 -7.13 -0.20 32.14
N GLU A 30 -6.41 0.73 32.78
CA GLU A 30 -6.44 0.90 34.23
C GLU A 30 -7.83 1.31 34.73
N GLU A 31 -8.51 2.21 34.02
CA GLU A 31 -9.90 2.59 34.29
C GLU A 31 -10.84 1.38 34.13
N HIS A 32 -10.64 0.57 33.10
CA HIS A 32 -11.39 -0.67 32.90
C HIS A 32 -11.28 -1.65 34.07
N PHE A 33 -10.09 -1.78 34.65
CA PHE A 33 -9.89 -2.56 35.89
C PHE A 33 -10.59 -1.91 37.09
N ALA A 34 -10.49 -0.60 37.25
CA ALA A 34 -11.14 0.13 38.35
C ALA A 34 -12.67 -0.04 38.32
N ILE A 35 -13.29 0.07 37.13
CA ILE A 35 -14.74 -0.15 36.95
C ILE A 35 -15.12 -1.60 37.26
N GLY A 36 -14.33 -2.58 36.84
CA GLY A 36 -14.58 -4.00 37.11
C GLY A 36 -14.54 -4.33 38.60
N LEU A 37 -13.54 -3.79 39.30
CA LEU A 37 -13.40 -3.92 40.75
C LEU A 37 -14.57 -3.25 41.48
N GLY A 38 -14.99 -2.07 41.03
CA GLY A 38 -16.18 -1.38 41.56
C GLY A 38 -17.49 -2.16 41.38
N LYS A 39 -17.54 -3.10 40.41
CA LYS A 39 -18.66 -4.03 40.18
C LYS A 39 -18.51 -5.36 40.94
N GLY A 40 -17.50 -5.49 41.80
CA GLY A 40 -17.25 -6.68 42.61
C GLY A 40 -16.60 -7.85 41.87
N ARG A 41 -16.05 -7.64 40.66
CA ARG A 41 -15.27 -8.67 39.94
C ARG A 41 -13.85 -8.76 40.48
N SER A 42 -13.25 -9.95 40.44
CA SER A 42 -11.83 -10.08 40.79
C SER A 42 -10.92 -9.59 39.65
N GLU A 43 -9.67 -9.25 39.97
CA GLU A 43 -8.69 -8.85 38.96
C GLU A 43 -8.46 -9.95 37.91
N GLU A 44 -8.46 -11.22 38.32
CA GLU A 44 -8.28 -12.36 37.43
C GLU A 44 -9.46 -12.53 36.47
N GLU A 45 -10.69 -12.24 36.92
CA GLU A 45 -11.89 -12.27 36.07
C GLU A 45 -11.84 -11.15 35.04
N ILE A 46 -11.47 -9.93 35.46
CA ILE A 46 -11.34 -8.78 34.56
C ILE A 46 -10.25 -9.06 33.53
N SER A 47 -9.07 -9.55 33.97
CA SER A 47 -7.98 -9.93 33.07
C SER A 47 -8.41 -11.00 32.06
N ARG A 48 -9.17 -12.02 32.49
CA ARG A 48 -9.71 -13.04 31.59
C ARG A 48 -10.66 -12.44 30.56
N ALA A 49 -11.52 -11.51 30.97
CA ALA A 49 -12.46 -10.82 30.09
C ALA A 49 -11.75 -9.91 29.07
N LEU A 50 -10.66 -9.24 29.46
CA LEU A 50 -9.84 -8.43 28.55
C LEU A 50 -9.05 -9.30 27.55
N GLY A 51 -8.77 -10.55 27.91
CA GLY A 51 -8.05 -11.51 27.09
C GLY A 51 -6.52 -11.32 27.14
N ASN A 52 -5.79 -12.14 26.39
CA ASN A 52 -4.32 -12.17 26.49
C ASN A 52 -3.67 -10.82 26.09
N PRO A 53 -2.83 -10.19 26.94
CA PRO A 53 -2.23 -8.88 26.67
C PRO A 53 -1.37 -8.87 25.39
N LYS A 54 -0.78 -10.00 24.99
CA LYS A 54 -0.05 -10.13 23.70
C LYS A 54 -0.97 -9.95 22.50
N ASN A 55 -2.18 -10.51 22.55
CA ASN A 55 -3.15 -10.39 21.47
C ASN A 55 -3.76 -8.99 21.41
N VAL A 56 -4.06 -8.42 22.57
CA VAL A 56 -4.53 -7.03 22.71
C VAL A 56 -3.49 -6.06 22.15
N ALA A 57 -2.22 -6.18 22.54
CA ALA A 57 -1.15 -5.33 22.05
C ALA A 57 -0.96 -5.41 20.52
N LYS A 58 -1.08 -6.61 19.95
CA LYS A 58 -1.07 -6.79 18.49
C LYS A 58 -2.24 -6.05 17.82
N GLN A 59 -3.43 -6.15 18.40
CA GLN A 59 -4.63 -5.53 17.83
C GLN A 59 -4.53 -4.00 17.84
N ILE A 60 -4.07 -3.43 18.96
CA ILE A 60 -3.83 -2.00 19.12
C ILE A 60 -2.82 -1.50 18.07
N LYS A 61 -1.68 -2.19 17.93
CA LYS A 61 -0.66 -1.82 16.95
C LYS A 61 -1.19 -1.88 15.52
N ALA A 62 -1.96 -2.91 15.17
CA ALA A 62 -2.53 -3.01 13.83
C ALA A 62 -3.50 -1.85 13.53
N ASP A 63 -4.34 -1.47 14.49
CA ASP A 63 -5.27 -0.33 14.34
C ASP A 63 -4.49 0.98 14.16
N HIS A 64 -3.41 1.17 14.91
CA HIS A 64 -2.52 2.33 14.78
C HIS A 64 -1.84 2.41 13.40
N MET A 65 -1.27 1.30 12.91
CA MET A 65 -0.63 1.27 11.59
C MET A 65 -1.62 1.53 10.45
N VAL A 66 -2.85 1.04 10.58
CA VAL A 66 -3.91 1.32 9.59
C VAL A 66 -4.28 2.80 9.59
N LYS A 67 -4.40 3.41 10.78
CA LYS A 67 -4.68 4.86 10.92
C LYS A 67 -3.55 5.70 10.30
N ILE A 68 -2.29 5.30 10.45
CA ILE A 68 -1.15 5.94 9.78
C ILE A 68 -1.26 5.78 8.25
N ALA A 69 -1.55 4.58 7.75
CA ALA A 69 -1.67 4.31 6.33
C ALA A 69 -2.83 5.08 5.67
N GLU A 70 -3.90 5.37 6.42
CA GLU A 70 -5.00 6.24 5.99
C GLU A 70 -4.59 7.72 5.95
N ASN A 71 -3.96 8.22 7.00
CA ASN A 71 -3.59 9.64 7.09
C ASN A 71 -2.42 10.03 6.20
N LYS A 72 -1.52 9.08 5.90
CA LYS A 72 -0.34 9.29 5.05
C LYS A 72 -0.22 8.17 4.01
N PRO A 73 -0.94 8.28 2.88
CA PRO A 73 -0.94 7.26 1.83
C PRO A 73 0.47 7.05 1.31
N SER A 74 1.08 5.92 1.65
CA SER A 74 2.42 5.55 1.21
C SER A 74 2.52 4.03 1.08
N VAL A 75 3.35 3.56 0.15
CA VAL A 75 3.60 2.13 -0.07
C VAL A 75 4.12 1.46 1.21
N GLY A 76 5.03 2.13 1.93
CA GLY A 76 5.56 1.65 3.21
C GLY A 76 4.49 1.50 4.28
N GLY A 77 3.64 2.51 4.48
CA GLY A 77 2.56 2.46 5.47
C GLY A 77 1.54 1.36 5.19
N ILE A 78 1.22 1.11 3.91
CA ILE A 78 0.34 -0.01 3.53
C ILE A 78 1.00 -1.36 3.84
N ILE A 79 2.28 -1.55 3.48
CA ILE A 79 3.02 -2.79 3.76
C ILE A 79 3.07 -3.05 5.27
N GLU A 80 3.37 -2.03 6.07
CA GLU A 80 3.40 -2.15 7.53
C GLU A 80 2.02 -2.48 8.11
N ALA A 81 0.94 -1.87 7.60
CA ALA A 81 -0.43 -2.18 8.00
C ALA A 81 -0.81 -3.63 7.64
N ILE A 82 -0.43 -4.11 6.45
CA ILE A 82 -0.63 -5.49 6.01
C ILE A 82 0.13 -6.47 6.93
N LEU A 83 1.40 -6.21 7.22
CA LEU A 83 2.22 -7.06 8.10
C LEU A 83 1.67 -7.10 9.53
N ALA A 84 1.24 -5.96 10.07
CA ALA A 84 0.60 -5.89 11.38
C ALA A 84 -0.72 -6.67 11.42
N ALA A 85 -1.52 -6.58 10.35
CA ALA A 85 -2.76 -7.34 10.18
C ALA A 85 -2.49 -8.86 10.07
N MET A 86 -1.48 -9.30 9.32
CA MET A 86 -1.09 -10.71 9.21
C MET A 86 -0.73 -11.32 10.58
N GLY A 87 -0.05 -10.57 11.45
CA GLY A 87 0.34 -11.01 12.79
C GLY A 87 -0.81 -11.31 13.75
N LEU A 88 -2.05 -10.94 13.40
CA LEU A 88 -3.29 -11.21 14.14
C LEU A 88 -3.94 -12.56 13.81
N GLY A 89 -3.33 -13.37 12.94
CA GLY A 89 -3.93 -14.65 12.51
C GLY A 89 -4.94 -14.49 11.36
N LEU A 90 -4.89 -13.36 10.65
CA LEU A 90 -5.59 -13.13 9.40
C LEU A 90 -4.94 -13.94 8.26
N PHE A 91 -4.97 -15.28 8.33
CA PHE A 91 -4.44 -16.14 7.25
C PHE A 91 -5.11 -15.86 5.89
N ASN A 92 -6.35 -15.35 5.89
CA ASN A 92 -7.05 -14.90 4.68
C ASN A 92 -6.37 -13.70 3.98
N LEU A 93 -5.48 -12.98 4.67
CA LEU A 93 -4.72 -11.89 4.06
C LEU A 93 -3.65 -12.42 3.11
N ILE A 94 -3.02 -13.57 3.37
CA ILE A 94 -2.01 -14.13 2.45
C ILE A 94 -2.61 -14.40 1.07
N PHE A 95 -3.83 -14.95 1.03
CA PHE A 95 -4.57 -15.20 -0.21
C PHE A 95 -4.91 -13.94 -0.99
N VAL A 96 -5.00 -12.78 -0.33
CA VAL A 96 -5.31 -11.49 -0.98
C VAL A 96 -4.07 -10.65 -1.24
N THR A 97 -3.07 -10.70 -0.36
CA THR A 97 -1.78 -10.01 -0.49
C THR A 97 -1.05 -10.45 -1.75
N VAL A 98 -1.07 -11.75 -2.08
CA VAL A 98 -0.41 -12.25 -3.31
C VAL A 98 -1.03 -11.65 -4.59
N PRO A 99 -2.36 -11.74 -4.83
CA PRO A 99 -3.01 -11.02 -5.93
C PRO A 99 -2.72 -9.52 -5.95
N VAL A 100 -2.72 -8.86 -4.80
CA VAL A 100 -2.42 -7.43 -4.69
C VAL A 100 -1.01 -7.11 -5.15
N LEU A 101 -0.02 -7.90 -4.75
CA LEU A 101 1.36 -7.74 -5.19
C LEU A 101 1.51 -7.95 -6.70
N ILE A 102 0.79 -8.93 -7.27
CA ILE A 102 0.78 -9.17 -8.72
C ILE A 102 0.23 -7.95 -9.46
N VAL A 103 -0.91 -7.41 -9.02
CA VAL A 103 -1.51 -6.22 -9.65
C VAL A 103 -0.59 -5.00 -9.51
N ALA A 104 0.04 -4.80 -8.35
CA ALA A 104 1.01 -3.73 -8.15
C ALA A 104 2.23 -3.87 -9.09
N ALA A 105 2.74 -5.09 -9.29
CA ALA A 105 3.83 -5.36 -10.22
C ALA A 105 3.43 -5.10 -11.69
N ILE A 106 2.20 -5.44 -12.08
CA ILE A 106 1.65 -5.13 -13.41
C ILE A 106 1.59 -3.61 -13.62
N ILE A 107 1.04 -2.87 -12.66
CA ILE A 107 0.96 -1.40 -12.72
C ILE A 107 2.37 -0.80 -12.89
N LEU A 108 3.34 -1.24 -12.08
CA LEU A 108 4.72 -0.77 -12.18
C LEU A 108 5.33 -1.06 -13.57
N THR A 109 5.13 -2.27 -14.08
CA THR A 109 5.64 -2.68 -15.40
C THR A 109 5.04 -1.81 -16.51
N LEU A 110 3.74 -1.49 -16.42
CA LEU A 110 3.06 -0.64 -17.40
C LEU A 110 3.52 0.83 -17.33
N PHE A 111 3.87 1.34 -16.14
CA PHE A 111 4.52 2.66 -16.02
C PHE A 111 5.89 2.66 -16.70
N VAL A 112 6.73 1.65 -16.44
CA VAL A 112 8.05 1.52 -17.07
C VAL A 112 7.91 1.43 -18.59
N ALA A 113 6.95 0.64 -19.08
CA ALA A 113 6.63 0.54 -20.50
C ALA A 113 6.20 1.90 -21.09
N GLY A 114 5.33 2.64 -20.40
CA GLY A 114 4.90 3.98 -20.81
C GLY A 114 6.08 4.98 -20.92
N PHE A 115 6.97 4.99 -19.93
CA PHE A 115 8.18 5.82 -20.00
C PHE A 115 9.11 5.39 -21.13
N ALA A 116 9.31 4.09 -21.33
CA ALA A 116 10.12 3.57 -22.42
C ALA A 116 9.53 3.96 -23.79
N MET A 117 8.20 3.91 -23.95
CA MET A 117 7.52 4.36 -25.18
C MET A 117 7.73 5.85 -25.44
N ILE A 118 7.67 6.70 -24.41
CA ILE A 118 7.93 8.13 -24.54
C ILE A 118 9.36 8.38 -25.03
N LEU A 119 10.35 7.76 -24.38
CA LEU A 119 11.75 7.90 -24.74
C LEU A 119 12.04 7.37 -26.14
N ALA A 120 11.47 6.22 -26.48
CA ALA A 120 11.59 5.63 -27.82
C ALA A 120 10.98 6.55 -28.88
N GLY A 121 9.80 7.14 -28.63
CA GLY A 121 9.17 8.07 -29.55
C GLY A 121 9.98 9.34 -29.75
N ILE A 122 10.54 9.92 -28.67
CA ILE A 122 11.43 11.08 -28.73
C ILE A 122 12.69 10.76 -29.54
N TYR A 123 13.34 9.62 -29.25
CA TYR A 123 14.52 9.15 -29.98
C TYR A 123 14.22 9.01 -31.48
N TRP A 124 13.06 8.45 -31.82
CA TRP A 124 12.63 8.27 -33.19
C TRP A 124 12.48 9.61 -33.93
N VAL A 125 11.84 10.61 -33.30
CA VAL A 125 11.71 11.94 -33.90
C VAL A 125 13.07 12.63 -34.08
N LEU A 126 13.99 12.44 -33.13
CA LEU A 126 15.31 13.08 -33.15
C LEU A 126 16.34 12.37 -34.03
N SER A 127 16.11 11.11 -34.41
CA SER A 127 17.10 10.30 -35.12
C SER A 127 17.62 10.94 -36.43
N PRO A 128 16.83 11.66 -37.24
CA PRO A 128 17.36 12.30 -38.46
C PRO A 128 18.36 13.42 -38.16
N LEU A 129 18.12 14.19 -37.09
CA LEU A 129 19.03 15.25 -36.65
C LEU A 129 20.31 14.65 -36.03
N LEU A 130 20.16 13.58 -35.26
CA LEU A 130 21.30 12.87 -34.67
C LEU A 130 22.20 12.24 -35.74
N HIS A 131 21.62 11.69 -36.81
CA HIS A 131 22.36 11.12 -37.93
C HIS A 131 23.25 12.15 -38.66
N LEU A 132 22.83 13.42 -38.71
CA LEU A 132 23.63 14.50 -39.32
C LEU A 132 24.95 14.74 -38.56
N ILE A 133 24.95 14.54 -37.24
CA ILE A 133 26.11 14.75 -36.36
C ILE A 133 26.90 13.45 -36.21
N LEU A 134 26.21 12.30 -36.18
CA LEU A 134 26.75 10.96 -35.95
C LEU A 134 26.23 9.99 -37.02
N PRO A 135 26.91 9.90 -38.19
CA PRO A 135 26.44 9.13 -39.34
C PRO A 135 26.28 7.62 -39.08
N GLN A 136 26.91 7.09 -38.04
CA GLN A 136 26.78 5.69 -37.61
C GLN A 136 25.41 5.36 -36.98
N ILE A 137 24.58 6.35 -36.66
CA ILE A 137 23.23 6.12 -36.12
C ILE A 137 22.30 5.70 -37.25
N ALA A 138 21.70 4.52 -37.16
CA ALA A 138 20.76 4.04 -38.18
C ALA A 138 19.48 4.88 -38.20
N LEU A 139 19.02 5.25 -39.39
CA LEU A 139 17.71 5.85 -39.57
C LEU A 139 16.63 4.77 -39.45
N PRO A 140 15.59 4.97 -38.64
CA PRO A 140 14.46 4.06 -38.58
C PRO A 140 13.76 4.01 -39.94
N GLN A 141 13.71 2.84 -40.58
CA GLN A 141 12.97 2.62 -41.82
C GLN A 141 11.76 1.74 -41.53
N LEU A 142 10.55 2.29 -41.70
CA LEU A 142 9.30 1.58 -41.43
C LEU A 142 8.47 1.27 -42.69
N VAL A 143 8.69 2.02 -43.78
CA VAL A 143 8.00 1.83 -45.05
C VAL A 143 9.07 1.61 -46.12
N GLY A 144 9.03 0.46 -46.80
CA GLY A 144 9.91 0.12 -47.92
C GLY A 144 9.60 0.93 -49.19
N SER A 145 9.13 2.17 -49.07
CA SER A 145 8.84 3.06 -50.18
C SER A 145 10.09 3.87 -50.53
N ASN A 146 10.46 3.86 -51.81
CA ASN A 146 11.60 4.61 -52.35
C ASN A 146 11.40 6.13 -52.36
N GLU A 147 10.26 6.62 -51.88
CA GLU A 147 9.89 8.04 -51.85
C GLU A 147 10.33 8.71 -50.55
N SER A 148 11.27 9.66 -50.64
CA SER A 148 11.85 10.35 -49.48
C SER A 148 10.82 11.12 -48.64
N PHE A 149 9.72 11.60 -49.24
CA PHE A 149 8.67 12.34 -48.56
C PHE A 149 7.87 11.47 -47.58
N TRP A 150 7.44 10.28 -48.01
CA TRP A 150 6.64 9.38 -47.17
C TRP A 150 7.42 8.85 -45.96
N ASN A 151 8.73 8.61 -46.12
CA ASN A 151 9.59 8.17 -45.03
C ASN A 151 9.70 9.23 -43.92
N ILE A 152 9.79 10.52 -44.27
CA ILE A 152 9.85 11.62 -43.28
C ILE A 152 8.54 11.69 -42.48
N LEU A 153 7.39 11.60 -43.16
CA LEU A 153 6.09 11.62 -42.49
C LEU A 153 5.91 10.46 -41.52
N VAL A 154 6.37 9.26 -41.89
CA VAL A 154 6.25 8.08 -41.03
C VAL A 154 7.19 8.16 -39.82
N ILE A 155 8.41 8.67 -40.01
CA ILE A 155 9.36 8.87 -38.90
C ILE A 155 8.81 9.88 -37.88
N LEU A 156 8.34 11.04 -38.35
CA LEU A 156 7.79 12.08 -37.47
C LEU A 156 6.45 11.65 -36.86
N GLY A 157 5.52 11.17 -37.68
CA GLY A 157 4.19 10.75 -37.24
C GLY A 157 4.23 9.53 -36.31
N GLY A 158 5.08 8.55 -36.62
CA GLY A 158 5.28 7.36 -35.78
C GLY A 158 5.91 7.70 -34.44
N GLY A 159 6.94 8.54 -34.42
CA GLY A 159 7.58 9.00 -33.19
C GLY A 159 6.62 9.81 -32.30
N ILE A 160 5.90 10.79 -32.87
CA ILE A 160 4.88 11.57 -32.14
C ILE A 160 3.77 10.67 -31.63
N GLY A 161 3.28 9.74 -32.45
CA GLY A 161 2.24 8.79 -32.07
C GLY A 161 2.67 7.88 -30.91
N LEU A 162 3.91 7.39 -30.92
CA LEU A 162 4.46 6.56 -29.86
C LEU A 162 4.62 7.36 -28.55
N THR A 163 5.10 8.60 -28.63
CA THR A 163 5.19 9.49 -27.47
C THR A 163 3.83 9.83 -26.89
N ALA A 164 2.85 10.20 -27.74
CA ALA A 164 1.49 10.49 -27.30
C ALA A 164 0.83 9.26 -26.66
N GLY A 165 1.00 8.08 -27.27
CA GLY A 165 0.53 6.81 -26.72
C GLY A 165 1.14 6.49 -25.35
N GLY A 166 2.45 6.72 -25.19
CA GLY A 166 3.13 6.58 -23.90
C GLY A 166 2.60 7.54 -22.82
N ILE A 167 2.35 8.80 -23.16
CA ILE A 167 1.75 9.79 -22.23
C ILE A 167 0.35 9.35 -21.81
N ILE A 168 -0.50 8.96 -22.77
CA ILE A 168 -1.86 8.47 -22.50
C ILE A 168 -1.81 7.26 -21.58
N LEU A 169 -0.90 6.32 -21.82
CA LEU A 169 -0.70 5.14 -20.98
C LEU A 169 -0.34 5.52 -19.54
N ILE A 170 0.63 6.44 -19.34
CA ILE A 170 1.01 6.91 -18.01
C ILE A 170 -0.16 7.57 -17.27
N VAL A 171 -0.91 8.44 -17.97
CA VAL A 171 -2.08 9.12 -17.38
C VAL A 171 -3.15 8.10 -17.00
N ALA A 172 -3.46 7.14 -17.88
CA ALA A 172 -4.40 6.06 -17.59
C ALA A 172 -3.96 5.23 -16.36
N MET A 173 -2.66 4.91 -16.27
CA MET A 173 -2.11 4.17 -15.13
C MET A 173 -2.20 4.96 -13.82
N ALA A 174 -2.09 6.30 -13.85
CA ALA A 174 -2.27 7.12 -12.65
C ALA A 174 -3.70 7.01 -12.09
N TYR A 175 -4.72 7.03 -12.95
CA TYR A 175 -6.12 6.82 -12.54
C TYR A 175 -6.36 5.41 -11.99
N ILE A 176 -5.83 4.38 -12.67
CA ILE A 176 -5.95 2.98 -12.23
C ILE A 176 -5.29 2.78 -10.86
N THR A 177 -4.12 3.40 -10.65
CA THR A 177 -3.39 3.30 -9.38
C THR A 177 -4.19 3.91 -8.23
N LYS A 178 -4.83 5.07 -8.44
CA LYS A 178 -5.69 5.70 -7.44
C LYS A 178 -6.87 4.80 -7.08
N TRP A 179 -7.56 4.26 -8.08
CA TRP A 179 -8.68 3.35 -7.88
C TRP A 179 -8.28 2.07 -7.12
N PHE A 180 -7.13 1.50 -7.48
CA PHE A 180 -6.58 0.32 -6.82
C PHE A 180 -6.25 0.58 -5.34
N TYR A 181 -5.68 1.76 -5.04
CA TYR A 181 -5.40 2.18 -3.66
C TYR A 181 -6.68 2.29 -2.81
N GLU A 182 -7.74 2.90 -3.35
CA GLU A 182 -9.03 3.01 -2.66
C GLU A 182 -9.64 1.62 -2.35
N LEU A 183 -9.54 0.70 -3.30
CA LEU A 183 -9.99 -0.69 -3.15
C LEU A 183 -9.23 -1.42 -2.03
N MET A 184 -7.90 -1.23 -1.97
CA MET A 184 -7.03 -1.77 -0.92
C MET A 184 -7.42 -1.29 0.47
N ILE A 185 -7.63 0.02 0.65
CA ILE A 185 -8.05 0.59 1.93
C ILE A 185 -9.43 0.05 2.34
N LYS A 186 -10.37 -0.04 1.40
CA LYS A 186 -11.71 -0.60 1.64
C LYS A 186 -11.63 -2.06 2.11
N TYR A 187 -10.74 -2.86 1.52
CA TYR A 187 -10.51 -4.24 1.93
C TYR A 187 -9.92 -4.36 3.33
N LEU A 188 -8.90 -3.54 3.66
CA LEU A 188 -8.32 -3.52 5.00
C LEU A 188 -9.36 -3.13 6.06
N LYS A 189 -10.18 -2.11 5.79
CA LYS A 189 -11.29 -1.71 6.67
C LYS A 189 -12.32 -2.83 6.88
N LEU A 190 -12.68 -3.55 5.82
CA LEU A 190 -13.63 -4.66 5.92
C LEU A 190 -13.10 -5.77 6.84
N ASN A 191 -11.84 -6.16 6.66
CA ASN A 191 -11.23 -7.21 7.50
C ASN A 191 -11.12 -6.79 8.97
N LEU A 192 -10.73 -5.55 9.24
CA LEU A 192 -10.68 -5.02 10.61
C LEU A 192 -12.07 -4.93 11.24
N ARG A 193 -13.10 -4.56 10.47
CA ARG A 193 -14.49 -4.51 10.94
C ARG A 193 -15.02 -5.91 11.30
N ILE A 194 -14.70 -6.94 10.51
CA ILE A 194 -15.09 -8.32 10.82
C ILE A 194 -14.47 -8.80 12.15
N ILE A 195 -13.21 -8.43 12.42
CA ILE A 195 -12.56 -8.76 13.70
C ILE A 195 -13.17 -7.98 14.87
N LYS A 196 -13.42 -6.67 14.72
CA LYS A 196 -14.04 -5.83 15.76
C LYS A 196 -15.50 -6.23 16.04
N GLY A 197 -16.25 -6.63 15.00
CA GLY A 197 -17.65 -7.07 15.12
C GLY A 197 -17.80 -8.36 15.93
N ARG A 198 -16.85 -9.30 15.81
CA ARG A 198 -16.89 -10.58 16.53
C ARG A 198 -16.77 -10.46 18.06
N LYS A 199 -16.32 -9.32 18.59
CA LYS A 199 -16.14 -9.08 20.04
C LYS A 199 -17.36 -8.45 20.73
N ARG A 200 -18.42 -8.07 20.00
CA ARG A 200 -19.65 -7.50 20.60
C ARG A 200 -20.73 -8.54 20.91
N ASP A 201 -20.57 -9.76 20.41
CA ASP A 201 -21.57 -10.84 20.54
C ASP A 201 -21.19 -11.91 21.61
N PHE A 202 -20.28 -11.58 22.53
CA PHE A 202 -19.90 -12.44 23.66
C PHE A 202 -19.93 -11.68 24.99
#